data_AF-A0A932SH52-F1
#
_entry.id   AF-A0A932SH52-F1
#
_cell.length_a   1.000
_cell.length_b   1.000
_cell.length_c   1.000
_cell.angle_alpha   90.00
_cell.angle_beta   90.00
_cell.angle_gamma   90.00
#
_symmetry.space_group_name_H-M   'P 1'
#
loop_
_entity.id
_entity.type
_entity.pdbx_description
1 polymer ?
#
loop_
_entity_poly.entity_id
_entity_poly.type
_entity_poly.pdbx_seq_one_letter_code
_entity_poly.pdbx_strand_id
1 'polypeptide(L)'
;MKRMIIWFGGVFLLFNLLFLRPAGAEGVALGIITGGQYLKDTESDRIAYLIGVIDGISIEAFKAANKAQTPWLATCLENLEIAEVKTLFEKRLNAGAETLRAPAALTFRNVMEAFCQNRNKDSAK
;
A
#
# COMPACT_ATOMS: atom_id res chain seq x y z
N MET A 1 -2.47 15.56 70.55
CA MET A 1 -1.69 14.87 69.51
C MET A 1 -2.65 14.27 68.48
N LYS A 2 -2.75 14.86 67.28
CA LYS A 2 -3.60 14.37 66.17
C LYS A 2 -2.67 13.98 65.02
N ARG A 3 -2.61 12.69 64.67
CA ARG A 3 -1.82 12.20 63.53
C ARG A 3 -2.65 12.35 62.26
N MET A 4 -2.16 13.19 61.36
CA MET A 4 -2.68 13.39 60.00
C MET A 4 -1.96 12.37 59.11
N ILE A 5 -2.67 11.31 58.69
CA ILE A 5 -2.15 10.30 57.76
C ILE A 5 -2.49 10.79 56.36
N ILE A 6 -1.47 11.21 55.62
CA ILE A 6 -1.62 11.75 54.28
C ILE A 6 -1.58 10.58 53.28
N TRP A 7 -2.70 10.37 52.59
CA TRP A 7 -2.97 9.31 51.64
C TRP A 7 -2.43 9.70 50.24
N PHE A 8 -1.13 9.56 50.00
CA PHE A 8 -0.49 9.95 48.72
C PHE A 8 -0.11 8.77 47.79
N GLY A 9 -0.40 7.52 48.16
CA GLY A 9 0.07 6.34 47.42
C GLY A 9 -0.74 5.96 46.16
N GLY A 10 -2.03 6.31 46.10
CA GLY A 10 -2.93 5.82 45.04
C GLY A 10 -2.83 6.57 43.70
N VAL A 11 -2.51 7.87 43.74
CA VAL A 11 -2.51 8.73 42.54
C VAL A 11 -1.31 8.44 41.63
N PHE A 12 -0.19 7.99 42.21
CA PHE A 12 1.05 7.76 41.46
C PHE A 12 1.00 6.51 40.56
N LEU A 13 0.22 5.48 40.96
CA LEU A 13 0.03 4.25 40.18
C LEU A 13 -0.93 4.45 39.00
N LEU A 14 -1.98 5.25 39.17
CA LEU A 14 -2.92 5.61 38.09
C LEU A 14 -2.26 6.49 37.02
N PHE A 15 -1.32 7.36 37.40
CA PHE A 15 -0.59 8.19 36.45
C PHE A 15 0.29 7.35 35.52
N ASN A 16 0.97 6.31 36.03
CA ASN A 16 1.82 5.44 35.21
C ASN A 16 1.03 4.57 34.21
N LEU A 17 -0.21 4.18 34.54
CA LEU A 17 -1.08 3.40 33.64
C LEU A 17 -1.63 4.23 32.46
N LEU A 18 -1.67 5.56 32.57
CA LEU A 18 -2.11 6.46 31.48
C LEU A 18 -1.01 6.73 30.43
N PHE A 19 0.25 6.42 30.72
CA PHE A 19 1.38 6.55 29.77
C PHE A 19 1.82 5.24 29.13
N LEU A 20 1.19 4.12 29.47
CA LEU A 20 1.24 2.89 28.67
C LEU A 20 0.37 3.08 27.42
N ARG A 21 0.80 4.00 26.54
CA ARG A 21 0.37 3.95 25.14
C ARG A 21 0.74 2.55 24.65
N PRO A 22 -0.21 1.76 24.11
CA PRO A 22 0.17 0.54 23.43
C PRO A 22 1.24 0.93 22.42
N ALA A 23 2.42 0.31 22.51
CA ALA A 23 3.45 0.43 21.51
C ALA A 23 2.76 0.27 20.17
N GLY A 24 2.77 1.34 19.38
CA GLY A 24 1.82 1.56 18.33
C GLY A 24 1.77 0.36 17.40
N ALA A 25 0.57 0.03 16.93
CA ALA A 25 0.43 -0.69 15.68
C ALA A 25 1.00 0.22 14.57
N GLU A 26 2.32 0.24 14.44
CA GLU A 26 3.01 0.84 13.31
C GLU A 26 2.64 -0.02 12.10
N GLY A 27 1.61 0.40 11.38
CA GLY A 27 1.20 -0.25 10.15
C GLY A 27 2.41 -0.33 9.22
N VAL A 28 2.66 -1.51 8.66
CA VAL A 28 3.73 -1.70 7.70
C VAL A 28 3.43 -0.83 6.48
N ALA A 29 4.28 0.16 6.21
CA ALA A 29 4.11 1.04 5.05
C ALA A 29 4.22 0.22 3.76
N LEU A 30 3.17 0.25 2.93
CA LEU A 30 3.17 -0.41 1.64
C LEU A 30 4.00 0.39 0.64
N GLY A 31 5.29 0.03 0.53
CA GLY A 31 6.22 0.53 -0.46
C GLY A 31 7.10 1.69 0.03
N ILE A 32 8.40 1.56 -0.21
CA ILE A 32 9.43 2.57 0.17
C ILE A 32 9.71 3.59 -0.94
N ILE A 33 9.25 3.32 -2.17
CA ILE A 33 9.48 4.16 -3.35
C ILE A 33 8.21 4.96 -3.64
N THR A 34 8.35 6.28 -3.70
CA THR A 34 7.27 7.20 -4.13
C THR A 34 7.18 7.28 -5.65
N GLY A 35 6.04 7.73 -6.18
CA GLY A 35 5.87 7.95 -7.62
C GLY A 35 6.93 8.89 -8.22
N GLY A 36 7.32 9.94 -7.50
CA GLY A 36 8.35 10.88 -7.94
C GLY A 36 9.77 10.32 -7.89
N GLN A 37 10.06 9.33 -7.04
CA GLN A 37 11.33 8.61 -7.06
C GLN A 37 11.38 7.65 -8.25
N TYR A 38 10.31 6.87 -8.45
CA TYR A 38 10.18 5.96 -9.59
C TYR A 38 10.42 6.67 -10.93
N LEU A 39 9.83 7.86 -11.15
CA LEU A 39 10.00 8.59 -12.41
C LEU A 39 11.43 9.13 -12.63
N LYS A 40 12.26 9.21 -11.59
CA LYS A 40 13.66 9.65 -11.68
C LYS A 40 14.63 8.50 -11.99
N ASP A 41 14.18 7.26 -11.82
CA ASP A 41 15.02 6.08 -12.04
C ASP A 41 15.29 5.86 -13.54
N THR A 42 16.20 4.94 -13.86
CA THR A 42 16.44 4.56 -15.26
C THR A 42 15.26 3.75 -15.82
N GLU A 43 15.15 3.64 -17.15
CA GLU A 43 14.10 2.81 -17.76
C GLU A 43 14.16 1.35 -17.31
N SER A 44 15.37 0.79 -17.19
CA SER A 44 15.59 -0.57 -16.70
C SER A 44 15.11 -0.74 -15.25
N ASP A 45 15.42 0.21 -14.37
CA ASP A 45 15.01 0.17 -12.97
C ASP A 45 13.50 0.33 -12.82
N ARG A 46 12.88 1.18 -13.63
CA ARG A 46 11.41 1.33 -13.69
C ARG A 46 10.72 0.04 -14.12
N ILE A 47 11.27 -0.67 -15.10
CA ILE A 47 10.72 -1.96 -15.54
C ILE A 47 10.90 -3.01 -14.44
N ALA A 48 12.09 -3.11 -13.85
CA ALA A 48 12.37 -4.05 -12.76
C ALA A 48 11.44 -3.80 -11.55
N TYR A 49 11.22 -2.54 -11.19
CA TYR A 49 10.27 -2.15 -10.16
C TYR A 49 8.86 -2.62 -10.46
N LEU A 50 8.36 -2.38 -11.69
CA LEU A 50 7.03 -2.81 -12.10
C LEU A 50 6.85 -4.32 -12.01
N ILE A 51 7.82 -5.09 -12.49
CA ILE A 51 7.80 -6.55 -12.38
C ILE A 51 7.70 -6.98 -10.91
N GLY A 52 8.50 -6.39 -10.03
CA GLY A 52 8.46 -6.69 -8.60
C GLY A 52 7.12 -6.33 -7.94
N VAL A 53 6.51 -5.21 -8.32
CA VAL A 53 5.18 -4.83 -7.82
C VAL A 53 4.10 -5.79 -8.34
N ILE A 54 4.13 -6.15 -9.62
CA ILE A 54 3.18 -7.10 -10.22
C ILE A 54 3.27 -8.46 -9.54
N ASP A 55 4.49 -8.97 -9.34
CA ASP A 55 4.73 -10.24 -8.65
C ASP A 55 4.25 -10.17 -7.19
N GLY A 56 4.58 -9.09 -6.49
CA GLY A 56 4.14 -8.83 -5.11
C GLY A 56 2.62 -8.81 -4.94
N ILE A 57 1.89 -8.16 -5.85
CA ILE A 57 0.42 -8.15 -5.84
C ILE A 57 -0.14 -9.53 -6.20
N SER A 58 0.48 -10.21 -7.17
CA SER A 58 0.04 -11.53 -7.61
C SER A 58 0.21 -12.59 -6.52
N ILE A 59 1.34 -12.59 -5.81
CA ILE A 59 1.58 -13.51 -4.69
C ILE A 59 0.68 -13.18 -3.50
N GLU A 60 0.39 -11.91 -3.23
CA GLU A 60 -0.58 -11.50 -2.21
C GLU A 60 -1.95 -12.11 -2.50
N ALA A 61 -2.47 -11.93 -3.72
CA ALA A 61 -3.75 -12.51 -4.13
C ALA A 61 -3.73 -14.04 -4.02
N PHE A 62 -2.65 -14.69 -4.48
CA PHE A 62 -2.50 -16.14 -4.41
C PHE A 62 -2.46 -16.69 -2.97
N LYS A 63 -1.87 -15.95 -2.04
CA LYS A 63 -1.73 -16.34 -0.63
C LYS A 63 -2.86 -15.85 0.26
N ALA A 64 -3.75 -15.01 -0.24
CA ALA A 64 -4.87 -14.48 0.52
C ALA A 64 -5.74 -15.62 1.07
N ALA A 65 -6.13 -15.52 2.35
CA ALA A 65 -6.96 -16.52 3.01
C ALA A 65 -8.31 -16.72 2.30
N ASN A 66 -8.78 -15.70 1.59
CA ASN A 66 -9.94 -15.77 0.72
C ASN A 66 -9.53 -16.20 -0.69
N LYS A 67 -9.64 -17.51 -0.97
CA LYS A 67 -9.34 -18.11 -2.29
C LYS A 67 -10.20 -17.59 -3.45
N ALA A 68 -11.24 -16.79 -3.18
CA ALA A 68 -12.00 -16.09 -4.22
C ALA A 68 -11.23 -14.89 -4.80
N GLN A 69 -10.14 -14.47 -4.17
CA GLN A 69 -9.14 -13.62 -4.81
C GLN A 69 -8.29 -14.49 -5.73
N THR A 70 -8.89 -14.92 -6.85
CA THR A 70 -8.18 -15.35 -8.05
C THR A 70 -7.05 -14.34 -8.31
N PRO A 71 -5.89 -14.71 -8.91
CA PRO A 71 -4.83 -13.77 -9.26
C PRO A 71 -5.32 -12.76 -10.31
N TRP A 72 -6.14 -11.82 -9.85
CA TRP A 72 -6.98 -10.94 -10.65
C TRP A 72 -6.11 -10.06 -11.53
N LEU A 73 -4.94 -9.68 -11.03
CA LEU A 73 -3.97 -8.90 -11.76
C LEU A 73 -3.37 -9.74 -12.88
N ALA A 74 -2.93 -10.98 -12.61
CA ALA A 74 -2.38 -11.85 -13.64
C ALA A 74 -3.39 -12.15 -14.75
N THR A 75 -4.65 -12.46 -14.40
CA THR A 75 -5.72 -12.66 -15.38
C THR A 75 -6.05 -11.37 -16.14
N CYS A 76 -6.13 -10.24 -15.45
CA CYS A 76 -6.45 -8.97 -16.11
C CYS A 76 -5.35 -8.47 -17.05
N LEU A 77 -4.09 -8.70 -16.70
CA LEU A 77 -2.94 -8.29 -17.51
C LEU A 77 -2.58 -9.34 -18.57
N GLU A 78 -3.36 -10.42 -18.69
CA GLU A 78 -3.16 -11.41 -19.73
C GLU A 78 -3.20 -10.73 -21.12
N ASN A 79 -2.22 -11.08 -21.95
CA ASN A 79 -1.98 -10.53 -23.28
C ASN A 79 -1.63 -9.03 -23.33
N LEU A 80 -1.27 -8.39 -22.22
CA LEU A 80 -0.69 -7.04 -22.24
C LEU A 80 0.83 -7.09 -22.19
N GLU A 81 1.46 -6.20 -22.93
CA GLU A 81 2.90 -6.00 -22.82
C GLU A 81 3.23 -5.16 -21.58
N ILE A 82 4.39 -5.41 -20.98
CA ILE A 82 4.86 -4.64 -19.83
C ILE A 82 4.97 -3.14 -20.15
N ALA A 83 5.26 -2.79 -21.41
CA ALA A 83 5.33 -1.41 -21.89
C ALA A 83 3.98 -0.70 -21.83
N GLU A 84 2.87 -1.40 -22.12
CA GLU A 84 1.52 -0.86 -22.02
C GLU A 84 1.12 -0.62 -20.55
N VAL A 85 1.41 -1.61 -19.70
CA VAL A 85 1.18 -1.53 -18.25
C VAL A 85 1.96 -0.35 -17.64
N LYS A 86 3.23 -0.20 -18.03
CA LYS A 86 4.07 0.93 -17.64
C LYS A 86 3.47 2.26 -18.09
N THR A 87 3.05 2.35 -19.35
CA THR A 87 2.47 3.57 -19.91
C THR A 87 1.21 4.00 -19.15
N LEU A 88 0.32 3.06 -18.83
CA LEU A 88 -0.88 3.32 -18.02
C LEU A 88 -0.53 3.85 -16.63
N PHE A 89 0.45 3.23 -15.98
CA PHE A 89 0.91 3.63 -14.66
C PHE A 89 1.57 5.02 -14.67
N GLU A 90 2.54 5.25 -15.57
CA GLU A 90 3.25 6.53 -15.70
C GLU A 90 2.32 7.67 -16.08
N LYS A 91 1.31 7.41 -16.92
CA LYS A 91 0.25 8.38 -17.21
C LYS A 91 -0.46 8.83 -15.94
N ARG A 92 -0.76 7.92 -15.00
CA ARG A 92 -1.38 8.29 -13.72
C ARG A 92 -0.42 9.05 -12.83
N LEU A 93 0.84 8.63 -12.75
CA LEU A 93 1.84 9.33 -11.92
C LEU A 93 2.02 10.79 -12.34
N ASN A 94 2.00 11.06 -13.64
CA ASN A 94 2.14 12.40 -14.20
C ASN A 94 0.85 13.25 -14.13
N ALA A 95 -0.27 12.71 -13.65
CA ALA A 95 -1.56 13.41 -13.62
C ALA A 95 -1.69 14.42 -12.48
N GLY A 96 -0.85 14.37 -11.44
CA GLY A 96 -0.91 15.34 -10.33
C GLY A 96 0.24 15.23 -9.33
N ALA A 97 0.44 16.28 -8.53
CA ALA A 97 1.50 16.30 -7.51
C ALA A 97 1.26 15.31 -6.36
N GLU A 98 0.00 14.93 -6.13
CA GLU A 98 -0.40 13.94 -5.12
C GLU A 98 0.16 12.54 -5.41
N THR A 99 0.10 12.09 -6.66
CA THR A 99 0.58 10.77 -7.10
C THR A 99 2.10 10.67 -7.05
N LEU A 100 2.81 11.80 -7.15
CA LEU A 100 4.25 11.83 -7.02
C LEU A 100 4.73 11.62 -5.58
N ARG A 101 3.91 11.96 -4.58
CA ARG A 101 4.25 11.80 -3.15
C ARG A 101 3.74 10.49 -2.57
N ALA A 102 2.72 9.89 -3.18
CA ALA A 102 2.18 8.61 -2.77
C ALA A 102 3.18 7.47 -3.05
N PRO A 103 3.12 6.35 -2.29
CA PRO A 103 3.85 5.14 -2.64
C PRO A 103 3.49 4.66 -4.05
N ALA A 104 4.51 4.37 -4.86
CA ALA A 104 4.36 3.97 -6.24
C ALA A 104 3.61 2.63 -6.37
N ALA A 105 3.89 1.66 -5.50
CA ALA A 105 3.20 0.36 -5.49
C ALA A 105 1.70 0.49 -5.19
N LEU A 106 1.32 1.33 -4.23
CA LEU A 106 -0.09 1.60 -3.91
C LEU A 106 -0.79 2.30 -5.09
N THR A 107 -0.12 3.28 -5.68
CA THR A 107 -0.64 3.98 -6.87
C THR A 107 -0.84 3.00 -8.02
N PHE A 108 0.13 2.11 -8.25
CA PHE A 108 0.07 1.08 -9.28
C PHE A 108 -1.14 0.15 -9.07
N ARG A 109 -1.31 -0.40 -7.86
CA ARG A 109 -2.45 -1.26 -7.52
C ARG A 109 -3.77 -0.56 -7.86
N ASN A 110 -3.96 0.68 -7.41
CA ASN A 110 -5.21 1.43 -7.64
C ASN A 110 -5.47 1.65 -9.13
N VAL A 111 -4.44 1.95 -9.92
CA VAL A 111 -4.55 2.13 -11.38
C VAL A 111 -4.95 0.82 -12.05
N MET A 112 -4.31 -0.28 -11.68
CA MET A 112 -4.62 -1.60 -12.24
C MET A 112 -6.00 -2.07 -11.82
N GLU A 113 -6.41 -1.92 -10.56
CA GLU A 113 -7.77 -2.24 -10.12
C GLU A 113 -8.83 -1.50 -10.94
N ALA A 114 -8.66 -0.18 -11.14
CA ALA A 114 -9.57 0.62 -11.96
C ALA A 114 -9.57 0.18 -13.44
N PHE A 115 -8.39 -0.07 -14.01
CA PHE A 115 -8.24 -0.55 -15.39
C PHE A 115 -8.94 -1.91 -15.59
N CYS A 116 -8.69 -2.87 -14.71
CA CYS A 116 -9.24 -4.22 -14.78
C CYS A 116 -10.76 -4.25 -14.60
N GLN A 117 -11.29 -3.43 -13.69
CA GLN A 117 -12.73 -3.29 -13.51
C GLN A 117 -13.43 -2.77 -14.78
N ASN A 118 -12.79 -1.88 -15.53
CA ASN A 118 -13.33 -1.37 -16.79
C ASN A 118 -13.23 -2.42 -17.90
N ARG A 119 -12.07 -3.08 -18.05
CA ARG A 119 -11.86 -4.13 -19.06
C ARG A 119 -12.89 -5.26 -18.95
N ASN A 120 -13.19 -5.72 -17.72
CA ASN A 120 -14.17 -6.79 -17.50
C ASN A 120 -15.62 -6.40 -17.84
N LYS A 121 -15.97 -5.10 -17.75
CA LYS A 121 -17.31 -4.63 -18.15
C LYS A 121 -17.48 -4.65 -19.67
N ASP A 122 -16.41 -4.40 -20.40
CA ASP A 122 -16.45 -4.37 -21.86
C ASP A 122 -16.49 -5.78 -22.47
N SER A 123 -15.88 -6.78 -21.81
CA SER A 123 -15.96 -8.19 -22.24
C SER A 123 -17.29 -8.88 -21.95
N ALA A 124 -18.17 -8.26 -21.14
CA ALA A 124 -19.49 -8.81 -20.79
C ALA A 124 -20.63 -8.31 -21.68
N LYS A 125 -20.33 -7.47 -22.68
CA LYS A 125 -21.26 -6.98 -23.71
C LYS A 125 -21.07 -7.74 -25.01
#